data_AF-A0A350ETF2-F1
#
_entry.id   AF-A0A350ETF2-F1
#
_cell.length_a   1.000
_cell.length_b   1.000
_cell.length_c   1.000
_cell.angle_alpha   90.00
_cell.angle_beta   90.00
_cell.angle_gamma   90.00
#
_symmetry.space_group_name_H-M   'P 1'
#
loop_
_entity.id
_entity.type
_entity.pdbx_description
1 polymer ?
#
loop_
_entity_poly.entity_id
_entity_poly.type
_entity_poly.pdbx_seq_one_letter_code
_entity_poly.pdbx_strand_id
1 'polypeptide(L)'
;MASTPPPIEQRQSVSGPGRDHAWSLAVINQLALPGFGTYMAGRKTSGIVQMLLSLMGVVSGAAFLFFAISRRADWLNPPDDPDLLLANFEAWKPWLLLGAGGIVVYLIAWCWALATSARVVRRNSDSNRA
;
A
#
# COMPACT_ATOMS: atom_id res chain seq x y z
N MET A 1 -27.64 39.63 -40.97
CA MET A 1 -27.58 38.19 -40.61
C MET A 1 -26.22 37.93 -40.02
N ALA A 2 -26.12 37.82 -38.69
CA ALA A 2 -24.85 37.64 -37.98
C ALA A 2 -24.44 36.17 -38.02
N SER A 3 -23.31 35.86 -38.66
CA SER A 3 -22.70 34.52 -38.66
C SER A 3 -21.96 34.33 -37.34
N THR A 4 -22.55 33.59 -36.42
CA THR A 4 -21.83 33.12 -35.22
C THR A 4 -20.75 32.13 -35.64
N PRO A 5 -19.49 32.28 -35.18
CA PRO A 5 -18.46 31.29 -35.42
C PRO A 5 -18.82 29.95 -34.73
N PRO A 6 -18.44 28.80 -35.30
CA PRO A 6 -18.74 27.50 -34.73
C PRO A 6 -18.07 27.34 -33.34
N PRO A 7 -18.68 26.57 -32.42
CA PRO A 7 -18.04 26.26 -31.14
C PRO A 7 -16.71 25.59 -31.42
N ILE A 8 -15.62 26.15 -30.91
CA ILE A 8 -14.34 25.44 -30.86
C ILE A 8 -14.58 24.27 -29.92
N GLU A 9 -14.84 23.10 -30.49
CA GLU A 9 -14.78 21.84 -29.79
C GLU A 9 -13.36 21.77 -29.23
N GLN A 10 -13.23 22.13 -27.94
CA GLN A 10 -12.03 21.84 -27.17
C GLN A 10 -11.89 20.33 -27.23
N ARG A 11 -11.18 19.85 -28.25
CA ARG A 11 -10.62 18.52 -28.30
C ARG A 11 -9.74 18.48 -27.07
N GLN A 12 -10.33 18.05 -25.95
CA GLN A 12 -9.62 17.68 -24.76
C GLN A 12 -8.65 16.62 -25.26
N SER A 13 -7.42 17.04 -25.53
CA SER A 13 -6.33 16.13 -25.71
C SER A 13 -6.24 15.45 -24.36
N VAL A 14 -6.85 14.27 -24.26
CA VAL A 14 -6.58 13.33 -23.18
C VAL A 14 -5.14 12.88 -23.42
N SER A 15 -4.20 13.79 -23.17
CA SER A 15 -2.81 13.46 -22.98
C SER A 15 -2.81 12.56 -21.76
N GLY A 16 -2.59 11.27 -21.99
CA GLY A 16 -2.30 10.35 -20.91
C GLY A 16 -1.24 10.98 -19.99
N PRO A 17 -1.30 10.72 -18.68
CA PRO A 17 -0.43 11.38 -17.72
C PRO A 17 1.02 11.28 -18.21
N GLY A 18 1.67 12.43 -18.42
CA GLY A 18 3.04 12.51 -18.91
C GLY A 18 3.96 11.60 -18.09
N ARG A 19 5.06 11.13 -18.69
CA ARG A 19 5.98 10.15 -18.06
C ARG A 19 6.35 10.53 -16.62
N ASP A 20 6.56 11.81 -16.36
CA ASP A 20 6.90 12.35 -15.03
C ASP A 20 5.74 12.26 -14.03
N HIS A 21 4.50 12.43 -14.50
CA HIS A 21 3.29 12.25 -13.69
C HIS A 21 3.07 10.77 -13.36
N ALA A 22 3.29 9.87 -14.31
CA ALA A 22 3.23 8.42 -14.08
C ALA A 22 4.30 7.93 -13.08
N TRP A 23 5.51 8.49 -13.14
CA TRP A 23 6.57 8.24 -12.16
C TRP A 23 6.23 8.79 -10.78
N SER A 24 5.69 10.01 -10.71
CA SER A 24 5.25 10.62 -9.44
C SER A 24 4.16 9.77 -8.77
N LEU A 25 3.20 9.26 -9.54
CA LEU A 25 2.17 8.33 -9.06
C LEU A 25 2.76 7.01 -8.55
N ALA A 26 3.78 6.46 -9.22
CA ALA A 26 4.46 5.23 -8.79
C ALA A 26 5.25 5.44 -7.48
N VAL A 27 5.95 6.56 -7.37
CA VAL A 27 6.70 6.95 -6.16
C VAL A 27 5.74 7.14 -4.99
N ILE A 28 4.64 7.88 -5.18
CA ILE A 28 3.61 8.09 -4.15
C ILE A 28 2.97 6.77 -3.70
N ASN A 29 2.71 5.85 -4.65
CA ASN A 29 2.15 4.54 -4.33
C ASN A 29 3.10 3.67 -3.47
N GLN A 30 4.42 3.89 -3.57
CA GLN A 30 5.42 3.08 -2.89
C GLN A 30 5.94 3.71 -1.59
N LEU A 31 6.02 5.04 -1.51
CA LEU A 31 6.62 5.79 -0.39
C LEU A 31 5.60 6.37 0.59
N ALA A 32 4.41 6.78 0.12
CA ALA A 32 3.41 7.37 0.99
C ALA A 32 2.46 6.31 1.53
N LEU A 33 1.67 5.67 0.66
CA LEU A 33 0.64 4.70 1.02
C LEU A 33 0.40 3.73 -0.16
N PRO A 34 0.61 2.41 0.03
CA PRO A 34 0.29 1.41 -0.98
C PRO A 34 -1.20 1.47 -1.35
N GLY A 35 -1.50 1.80 -2.61
CA GLY A 35 -2.85 1.96 -3.15
C GLY A 35 -3.25 3.40 -3.47
N PHE A 36 -2.57 4.41 -2.91
CA PHE A 36 -2.90 5.83 -3.10
C PHE A 36 -2.58 6.32 -4.52
N GLY A 37 -1.46 5.88 -5.10
CA GLY A 37 -1.10 6.17 -6.49
C GLY A 37 -1.99 5.43 -7.49
N THR A 38 -2.43 4.20 -7.18
CA THR A 38 -3.41 3.47 -8.01
C THR A 38 -4.78 4.16 -8.03
N TYR A 39 -5.20 4.73 -6.89
CA TYR A 39 -6.44 5.50 -6.78
C TYR A 39 -6.39 6.78 -7.63
N MET A 40 -5.29 7.56 -7.51
CA MET A 40 -5.09 8.77 -8.31
C MET A 40 -4.95 8.49 -9.82
N ALA A 41 -4.44 7.32 -10.20
CA ALA A 41 -4.35 6.89 -11.60
C ALA A 41 -5.71 6.47 -12.22
N GLY A 42 -6.84 6.74 -11.55
CA GLY A 42 -8.19 6.49 -12.04
C GLY A 42 -8.71 5.07 -11.83
N ARG A 43 -7.90 4.15 -11.27
CA ARG A 43 -8.33 2.78 -10.95
C ARG A 43 -8.81 2.67 -9.51
N LYS A 44 -9.93 3.36 -9.22
CA LYS A 44 -10.48 3.57 -7.87
C LYS A 44 -10.67 2.27 -7.10
N THR A 45 -11.27 1.24 -7.69
CA THR A 45 -11.57 -0.03 -7.00
C THR A 45 -10.32 -0.80 -6.58
N SER A 46 -9.33 -0.94 -7.47
CA SER A 46 -8.07 -1.63 -7.13
C SER A 46 -7.20 -0.82 -6.16
N GLY A 47 -7.26 0.51 -6.23
CA GLY A 47 -6.55 1.38 -5.28
C GLY A 47 -7.12 1.29 -3.87
N ILE A 48 -8.46 1.27 -3.73
CA ILE A 48 -9.14 1.10 -2.43
C ILE A 48 -8.80 -0.26 -1.81
N VAL A 49 -8.86 -1.34 -2.60
CA VAL A 49 -8.49 -2.68 -2.09
C VAL A 49 -7.03 -2.70 -1.62
N GLN A 50 -6.10 -2.13 -2.40
CA GLN A 50 -4.69 -2.03 -1.99
C GLN A 50 -4.50 -1.19 -0.71
N MET A 51 -5.24 -0.09 -0.55
CA MET A 51 -5.23 0.71 0.68
C MET A 51 -5.79 -0.05 1.88
N LEU A 52 -6.87 -0.83 1.69
CA LEU A 52 -7.45 -1.61 2.79
C LEU A 52 -6.52 -2.74 3.24
N LEU A 53 -5.90 -3.47 2.31
CA LEU A 53 -4.92 -4.50 2.69
C LEU A 53 -3.68 -3.89 3.35
N SER A 54 -3.17 -2.77 2.86
CA SER A 54 -2.02 -2.11 3.46
C SER A 54 -2.36 -1.57 4.86
N LEU A 55 -3.54 -0.97 5.03
CA LEU A 55 -4.05 -0.54 6.34
C LEU A 55 -4.20 -1.71 7.30
N MET A 56 -4.78 -2.83 6.87
CA MET A 56 -4.88 -4.04 7.71
C MET A 56 -3.51 -4.50 8.18
N GLY A 57 -2.53 -4.60 7.28
CA GLY A 57 -1.18 -5.00 7.63
C GLY A 57 -0.49 -4.04 8.61
N VAL A 58 -0.67 -2.72 8.42
CA VAL A 58 -0.13 -1.69 9.33
C VAL A 58 -0.81 -1.75 10.70
N VAL A 59 -2.13 -1.89 10.75
CA VAL A 59 -2.89 -1.98 12.01
C VAL A 59 -2.51 -3.25 12.78
N SER A 60 -2.40 -4.39 12.10
CA SER A 60 -1.95 -5.65 12.70
C SER A 60 -0.52 -5.54 13.23
N GLY A 61 0.39 -4.92 12.47
CA GLY A 61 1.77 -4.67 12.90
C GLY A 61 1.85 -3.71 14.10
N ALA A 62 1.07 -2.62 14.09
CA ALA A 62 1.01 -1.66 15.18
C ALA A 62 0.43 -2.28 16.46
N ALA A 63 -0.61 -3.11 16.33
CA ALA A 63 -1.18 -3.86 17.46
C ALA A 63 -0.15 -4.83 18.07
N PHE A 64 0.62 -5.52 17.24
CA PHE A 64 1.72 -6.37 17.70
C PHE A 64 2.81 -5.56 18.41
N LEU A 65 3.24 -4.43 17.84
CA LEU A 65 4.25 -3.57 18.47
C LEU A 65 3.78 -3.00 19.81
N PHE A 66 2.53 -2.56 19.90
CA PHE A 66 1.93 -2.09 21.14
C PHE A 66 1.91 -3.18 22.21
N PHE A 67 1.49 -4.39 21.83
CA PHE A 67 1.55 -5.56 22.72
C PHE A 67 2.99 -5.82 23.18
N ALA A 68 3.96 -5.84 22.25
CA ALA A 68 5.36 -6.11 22.56
C ALA A 68 5.96 -5.08 23.52
N ILE A 69 5.67 -3.80 23.32
CA ILE A 69 6.13 -2.71 24.20
C ILE A 69 5.46 -2.78 25.58
N SER A 70 4.17 -3.12 25.63
CA SER A 70 3.45 -3.27 26.90
C SER A 70 4.00 -4.42 27.75
N ARG A 71 4.46 -5.50 27.10
CA ARG A 71 5.09 -6.67 27.73
C ARG A 71 6.61 -6.71 27.66
N ARG A 72 7.26 -5.55 27.48
CA ARG A 72 8.74 -5.47 27.47
C ARG A 72 9.37 -6.03 28.75
N ALA A 73 8.66 -5.95 29.88
CA ALA A 73 9.13 -6.46 31.17
C ALA A 73 9.33 -7.98 31.16
N ASP A 74 8.46 -8.71 30.44
CA ASP A 74 8.53 -10.17 30.28
C ASP A 74 9.83 -10.62 29.60
N TRP A 75 10.42 -9.77 28.76
CA TRP A 75 11.70 -10.03 28.08
C TRP A 75 12.92 -9.51 28.83
N LEU A 76 12.77 -8.42 29.59
CA LEU A 76 13.87 -7.85 30.38
C LEU A 76 14.14 -8.63 31.66
N ASN A 77 13.10 -9.29 32.20
CA ASN A 77 13.20 -10.15 33.38
C ASN A 77 12.51 -11.49 33.08
N PRO A 78 13.13 -12.36 32.26
CA PRO A 78 12.55 -13.66 31.95
C PRO A 78 12.43 -14.48 33.24
N PRO A 79 11.31 -15.21 33.44
CA PRO A 79 11.18 -16.10 34.58
C PRO A 79 12.21 -17.23 34.51
N ASP A 80 12.84 -17.55 35.64
CA ASP A 80 13.78 -18.68 35.76
C ASP A 80 13.09 -20.05 35.71
N ASP A 81 11.78 -20.07 35.95
CA ASP A 81 10.96 -21.28 35.91
C ASP A 81 10.61 -21.65 34.45
N PRO A 82 11.00 -22.85 33.97
CA PRO A 82 10.73 -23.30 32.61
C PRO A 82 9.23 -23.38 32.27
N ASP A 83 8.37 -23.67 33.25
CA ASP A 83 6.92 -23.78 33.02
C ASP A 83 6.30 -22.39 32.79
N LEU A 84 6.78 -21.38 33.53
CA LEU A 84 6.38 -19.98 33.34
C LEU A 84 6.90 -19.42 32.01
N LEU A 85 8.10 -19.84 31.59
CA LEU A 85 8.69 -19.46 30.32
C LEU A 85 7.87 -20.00 29.15
N LEU A 86 7.43 -21.27 29.23
CA LEU A 86 6.56 -21.88 28.24
C LEU A 86 5.18 -21.20 28.17
N ALA A 87 4.58 -20.91 29.32
CA ALA A 87 3.30 -20.19 29.39
C ALA A 87 3.41 -18.77 28.79
N ASN A 88 4.54 -18.09 28.98
CA ASN A 88 4.80 -16.80 28.33
C ASN A 88 4.87 -16.97 26.81
N PHE A 89 5.62 -17.96 26.30
CA PHE A 89 5.66 -18.21 24.85
C PHE A 89 4.28 -18.48 24.24
N GLU A 90 3.43 -19.24 24.94
CA GLU A 90 2.06 -19.48 24.48
C GLU A 90 1.21 -18.20 24.43
N ALA A 91 1.38 -17.30 25.40
CA ALA A 91 0.71 -16.00 25.40
C ALA A 91 1.18 -15.09 24.26
N TRP A 92 2.44 -15.20 23.84
CA TRP A 92 3.02 -14.42 22.74
C TRP A 92 2.69 -14.95 21.35
N LYS A 93 2.50 -16.27 21.21
CA LYS A 93 2.20 -16.96 19.95
C LYS A 93 1.09 -16.32 19.10
N PRO A 94 -0.12 -16.01 19.61
CA PRO A 94 -1.18 -15.43 18.78
C PRO A 94 -0.81 -14.02 18.26
N TRP A 95 -0.09 -13.25 19.06
CA TRP A 95 0.36 -11.91 18.68
C TRP A 95 1.48 -11.94 17.65
N LEU A 96 2.41 -12.90 17.77
CA LEU A 96 3.42 -13.16 16.76
C LEU A 96 2.79 -13.57 15.43
N LEU A 97 1.77 -14.43 15.46
CA LEU A 97 1.01 -14.83 14.26
C LEU A 97 0.25 -13.65 13.65
N LEU A 98 -0.36 -12.80 14.47
CA LEU A 98 -1.05 -11.59 14.02
C LEU A 98 -0.07 -10.59 13.36
N GLY A 99 1.08 -10.34 14.00
CA GLY A 99 2.12 -9.46 13.48
C GLY A 99 2.73 -9.99 12.19
N ALA A 100 3.12 -11.27 12.16
CA ALA A 100 3.67 -11.92 10.97
C ALA A 100 2.65 -11.96 9.83
N GLY A 101 1.40 -12.33 10.12
CA GLY A 101 0.30 -12.31 9.15
C GLY A 101 0.06 -10.90 8.60
N GLY A 102 0.04 -9.88 9.46
CA GLY A 102 -0.07 -8.49 9.05
C GLY A 102 1.04 -8.04 8.10
N ILE A 103 2.29 -8.40 8.40
CA ILE A 103 3.45 -8.11 7.53
C ILE A 103 3.31 -8.82 6.18
N VAL A 104 2.93 -10.09 6.16
CA VAL A 104 2.74 -10.84 4.91
C VAL A 104 1.64 -10.21 4.05
N VAL A 105 0.51 -9.86 4.65
CA VAL A 105 -0.60 -9.18 3.95
C VAL A 105 -0.14 -7.82 3.42
N TYR A 106 0.61 -7.07 4.21
CA TYR A 106 1.20 -5.79 3.78
C TYR A 106 2.15 -5.97 2.58
N LEU A 107 3.06 -6.94 2.63
CA LEU A 107 4.00 -7.22 1.55
C LEU A 107 3.31 -7.67 0.27
N ILE A 108 2.26 -8.48 0.36
CA ILE A 108 1.45 -8.89 -0.79
C ILE A 108 0.78 -7.66 -1.41
N ALA A 109 0.16 -6.81 -0.59
CA ALA A 109 -0.48 -5.58 -1.07
C ALA A 109 0.53 -4.64 -1.72
N TRP A 110 1.73 -4.52 -1.14
CA TRP A 110 2.83 -3.71 -1.65
C TRP A 110 3.38 -4.23 -2.99
N CYS A 111 3.65 -5.53 -3.11
CA CYS A 111 4.05 -6.15 -4.37
C CYS A 111 2.98 -6.00 -5.45
N TRP A 112 1.70 -6.11 -5.08
CA TRP A 112 0.60 -5.90 -6.01
C TRP A 112 0.47 -4.44 -6.46
N ALA A 113 0.68 -3.47 -5.56
CA ALA A 113 0.74 -2.05 -5.88
C ALA A 113 1.89 -1.77 -6.87
N LEU A 114 3.09 -2.32 -6.61
CA LEU A 114 4.27 -2.18 -7.47
C LEU A 114 4.03 -2.76 -8.88
N ALA A 115 3.46 -3.97 -8.98
CA ALA A 115 3.11 -4.58 -10.26
C ALA A 115 2.08 -3.73 -11.05
N THR A 116 1.14 -3.09 -10.35
CA THR A 116 0.12 -2.23 -10.96
C THR A 116 0.73 -0.93 -11.48
N SER A 117 1.58 -0.28 -10.68
CA SER A 117 2.32 0.92 -11.09
C SER A 117 3.26 0.65 -12.27
N ALA A 118 3.98 -0.48 -12.26
CA ALA A 118 4.88 -0.87 -13.35
C ALA A 118 4.13 -1.06 -14.69
N ARG A 119 2.91 -1.61 -14.66
CA ARG A 119 2.06 -1.74 -15.86
C ARG A 119 1.64 -0.37 -16.43
N VAL A 120 1.36 0.60 -15.57
CA VAL A 120 0.99 1.97 -15.99
C VAL A 120 2.19 2.65 -16.66
N VAL A 121 3.37 2.56 -16.05
CA VAL A 121 4.61 3.16 -16.61
C VAL A 121 5.00 2.51 -17.94
N ARG A 122 4.90 1.18 -18.06
CA ARG A 122 5.18 0.47 -19.31
C ARG A 122 4.24 0.90 -20.45
N ARG A 123 2.93 0.96 -20.18
CA ARG A 123 1.93 1.37 -21.20
C ARG A 123 2.19 2.79 -21.75
N ASN A 124 2.60 3.72 -20.88
CA ASN A 124 2.95 5.08 -21.33
C ASN A 124 4.30 5.16 -22.05
N SER A 125 5.22 4.23 -21.78
CA SER A 125 6.51 4.17 -22.49
C SER A 125 6.34 3.65 -23.92
N ASP A 126 5.46 2.67 -24.13
CA ASP A 126 5.15 2.13 -25.46
C ASP A 126 4.36 3.13 -26.31
N SER A 127 3.44 3.89 -25.72
CA SER A 127 2.69 4.95 -26.42
C SER A 127 3.55 6.12 -26.90
N ASN A 128 4.77 6.30 -26.39
CA ASN A 128 5.68 7.37 -26.78
C ASN A 128 6.70 6.91 -27.84
N ARG A 129 6.61 5.64 -28.26
CA ARG A 129 7.45 5.02 -29.30
C ARG A 129 6.68 4.68 -30.58
N ALA A 130 5.35 4.81 -30.56
CA ALA A 130 4.46 4.69 -31.71
C ALA A 130 4.09 6.08 -32.22
#